data_AF-A0A941N4R2-F1
#
_entry.id   AF-A0A941N4R2-F1
#
_cell.length_a   1.000
_cell.length_b   1.000
_cell.length_c   1.000
_cell.angle_alpha   90.00
_cell.angle_beta   90.00
_cell.angle_gamma   90.00
#
_symmetry.space_group_name_H-M   'P 1'
#
loop_
_entity.id
_entity.type
_entity.pdbx_description
1 polymer ?
#
loop_
_entity_poly.entity_id
_entity_poly.type
_entity_poly.pdbx_seq_one_letter_code
_entity_poly.pdbx_strand_id
1 'polypeptide(L)'
;MFRIYASQPSIVDAKRRISNVIHTDGQERTLWFEVDLKYQDMLAVNSMDAAVVSCLLPAMRAGQDMIVEGSMSSRLYYNVTHYLMPILTEFCPSLHSISIRPVATHRGEPTPATGVMAGFSGGIDSFSNYYDHSGDRAPEEYHITHFVYNNVGSHGQDATGKDHDVFVQRYEALRPVADSLGRDFIKVDSNLDEVIGMD
;
A
#
# COMPACT_ATOMS: atom_id res chain seq x y z
N MET A 1 -1.85 6.69 -21.76
CA MET A 1 -3.07 6.56 -20.94
C MET A 1 -2.88 5.38 -20.03
N PHE A 2 -3.11 5.56 -18.73
CA PHE A 2 -2.89 4.54 -17.72
C PHE A 2 -4.18 3.74 -17.54
N ARG A 3 -4.15 2.41 -17.72
CA ARG A 3 -5.31 1.54 -17.47
C ARG A 3 -4.95 0.50 -16.43
N ILE A 4 -5.75 0.42 -15.37
CA ILE A 4 -5.61 -0.56 -14.29
C ILE A 4 -6.81 -1.51 -14.36
N TYR A 5 -6.54 -2.79 -14.60
CA TYR A 5 -7.56 -3.83 -14.66
C TYR A 5 -7.97 -4.30 -13.26
N ALA A 6 -9.19 -4.83 -13.15
CA ALA A 6 -9.78 -5.32 -11.90
C ALA A 6 -8.83 -6.24 -11.12
N SER A 7 -8.88 -6.14 -9.79
CA SER A 7 -8.09 -6.97 -8.89
C SER A 7 -8.39 -8.46 -9.07
N GLN A 8 -7.33 -9.25 -9.16
CA GLN A 8 -7.36 -10.71 -9.28
C GLN A 8 -6.79 -11.33 -8.00
N PRO A 9 -7.65 -11.77 -7.05
CA PRO A 9 -7.18 -12.44 -5.86
C PRO A 9 -6.71 -13.86 -6.17
N SER A 10 -5.62 -14.28 -5.54
CA SER A 10 -5.05 -15.63 -5.66
C SER A 10 -4.41 -16.08 -4.35
N ILE A 11 -4.04 -17.36 -4.28
CA ILE A 11 -3.23 -17.92 -3.19
C ILE A 11 -1.94 -18.45 -3.81
N VAL A 12 -0.80 -17.98 -3.32
CA VAL A 12 0.55 -18.36 -3.78
C VAL A 12 1.39 -18.66 -2.55
N ASP A 13 2.00 -19.85 -2.46
CA ASP A 13 2.92 -20.23 -1.36
C ASP A 13 2.40 -19.91 0.06
N ALA A 14 1.15 -20.30 0.34
CA ALA A 14 0.46 -20.03 1.61
C ALA A 14 0.31 -18.53 1.97
N LYS A 15 0.32 -17.67 0.96
CA LYS A 15 0.01 -16.23 1.06
C LYS A 15 -1.22 -15.88 0.24
N ARG A 16 -1.98 -14.89 0.71
CA ARG A 16 -3.05 -14.25 -0.04
C ARG A 16 -2.45 -13.13 -0.88
N ARG A 17 -2.61 -13.19 -2.20
CA ARG A 17 -2.13 -12.19 -3.16
C ARG A 17 -3.29 -11.49 -3.87
N ILE A 18 -3.18 -10.18 -4.05
CA ILE A 18 -3.98 -9.41 -5.01
C ILE A 18 -3.08 -8.94 -6.14
N SER A 19 -3.54 -9.10 -7.38
CA SER A 19 -2.81 -8.65 -8.56
C SER A 19 -3.67 -7.74 -9.43
N ASN A 20 -3.07 -6.71 -10.01
CA ASN A 20 -3.68 -5.82 -10.97
C ASN A 20 -2.80 -5.75 -12.21
N VAL A 21 -3.38 -6.01 -13.37
CA VAL A 21 -2.71 -5.72 -14.64
C VAL A 21 -2.76 -4.21 -14.89
N ILE A 22 -1.64 -3.64 -15.28
CA ILE A 22 -1.46 -2.23 -15.60
C ILE A 22 -1.00 -2.13 -17.04
N HIS A 23 -1.69 -1.33 -17.83
CA HIS A 23 -1.31 -1.00 -19.19
C HIS A 23 -0.95 0.48 -19.28
N THR A 24 0.29 0.78 -19.69
CA THR A 24 0.78 2.14 -19.97
C THR A 24 1.82 2.08 -21.08
N ASP A 25 1.79 3.06 -21.98
CA ASP A 25 2.78 3.21 -23.07
C ASP A 25 2.99 1.95 -23.93
N GLY A 26 1.92 1.18 -24.17
CA GLY A 26 1.96 -0.06 -24.92
C GLY A 26 2.61 -1.24 -24.17
N GLN A 27 3.00 -1.05 -22.91
CA GLN A 27 3.52 -2.09 -22.04
C GLN A 27 2.45 -2.57 -21.07
N GLU A 28 2.49 -3.87 -20.79
CA GLU A 28 1.68 -4.50 -19.76
C GLU A 28 2.58 -4.93 -18.60
N ARG A 29 2.16 -4.62 -17.38
CA ARG A 29 2.84 -4.99 -16.14
C ARG A 29 1.82 -5.53 -15.15
N THR A 30 2.25 -6.41 -14.26
CA THR A 30 1.41 -6.88 -13.16
C THR A 30 1.94 -6.29 -11.86
N LEU A 31 1.12 -5.51 -11.16
CA LEU A 31 1.36 -5.08 -9.79
C LEU A 31 0.72 -6.10 -8.86
N TRP A 32 1.42 -6.50 -7.80
CA TRP A 32 0.86 -7.38 -6.78
C TRP A 32 1.23 -6.97 -5.36
N PHE A 33 0.34 -7.31 -4.42
CA PHE A 33 0.57 -7.24 -2.98
C PHE A 33 0.15 -8.54 -2.34
N GLU A 34 0.88 -9.01 -1.33
CA GLU A 34 0.54 -10.22 -0.62
C GLU A 34 0.84 -10.18 0.88
N VAL A 35 0.09 -11.00 1.61
CA VAL A 35 0.21 -11.22 3.05
C VAL A 35 0.10 -12.71 3.36
N ASP A 36 0.62 -13.16 4.50
CA ASP A 36 0.41 -14.54 4.96
C ASP A 36 -1.09 -14.87 5.04
N LEU A 37 -1.49 -16.12 4.74
CA LEU A 37 -2.91 -16.53 4.69
C LEU A 37 -3.69 -16.25 5.98
N LYS A 38 -3.03 -16.24 7.15
CA LYS A 38 -3.67 -15.87 8.43
C LYS A 38 -4.20 -14.42 8.45
N TYR A 39 -3.69 -13.56 7.57
CA TYR A 39 -4.08 -12.15 7.42
C TYR A 39 -4.95 -11.90 6.17
N GLN A 40 -5.44 -12.95 5.48
CA GLN A 40 -6.12 -12.81 4.20
C GLN A 40 -7.35 -11.88 4.23
N ASP A 41 -8.09 -11.86 5.34
CA ASP A 41 -9.31 -11.05 5.50
C ASP A 41 -9.00 -9.57 5.74
N MET A 42 -7.74 -9.23 6.01
CA MET A 42 -7.26 -7.86 6.14
C MET A 42 -6.82 -7.25 4.79
N LEU A 43 -6.77 -8.06 3.72
CA LEU A 43 -6.39 -7.60 2.39
C LEU A 43 -7.63 -7.18 1.60
N ALA A 44 -7.70 -5.92 1.19
CA ALA A 44 -8.84 -5.35 0.47
C ALA A 44 -8.93 -5.85 -0.99
N VAL A 45 -9.44 -7.06 -1.20
CA VAL A 45 -9.48 -7.70 -2.53
C VAL A 45 -10.47 -7.09 -3.53
N ASN A 46 -11.48 -6.34 -3.04
CA ASN A 46 -12.52 -5.72 -3.86
C ASN A 46 -12.31 -4.20 -4.06
N SER A 47 -11.17 -3.66 -3.61
CA SER A 47 -10.85 -2.24 -3.77
C SER A 47 -9.66 -2.06 -4.69
N MET A 48 -9.73 -1.04 -5.54
CA MET A 48 -8.64 -0.61 -6.43
C MET A 48 -7.69 0.38 -5.75
N ASP A 49 -7.94 0.73 -4.48
CA ASP A 49 -7.22 1.77 -3.75
C ASP A 49 -5.70 1.58 -3.77
N ALA A 50 -5.21 0.36 -3.50
CA ALA A 50 -3.78 0.07 -3.48
C ALA A 50 -3.14 0.29 -4.86
N ALA A 51 -3.77 -0.18 -5.94
CA ALA A 51 -3.27 0.00 -7.30
C ALA A 51 -3.31 1.47 -7.74
N VAL A 52 -4.37 2.20 -7.39
CA VAL A 52 -4.51 3.63 -7.72
C VAL A 52 -3.43 4.46 -7.03
N VAL A 53 -3.21 4.26 -5.73
CA VAL A 53 -2.15 4.97 -4.99
C VAL A 53 -0.77 4.66 -5.57
N SER A 54 -0.52 3.39 -5.87
CA SER A 54 0.74 2.93 -6.47
C SER A 54 1.05 3.61 -7.80
N CYS A 55 0.03 3.77 -8.65
CA CYS A 55 0.20 4.31 -9.99
C CYS A 55 0.03 5.83 -10.08
N LEU A 56 -0.35 6.50 -8.99
CA LEU A 56 -0.69 7.93 -9.00
C LEU A 56 0.48 8.80 -9.46
N LEU A 57 1.65 8.69 -8.81
CA LEU A 57 2.81 9.51 -9.15
C LEU A 57 3.35 9.22 -10.56
N PRO A 58 3.53 7.95 -10.99
CA PRO A 58 3.92 7.66 -12.38
C PRO A 58 2.95 8.24 -13.41
N ALA A 59 1.63 8.08 -13.21
CA ALA A 59 0.63 8.62 -14.13
C ALA A 59 0.65 10.16 -14.17
N MET A 60 0.80 10.82 -13.02
CA MET A 60 0.93 12.28 -12.94
C MET A 60 2.20 12.81 -13.61
N ARG A 61 3.35 12.14 -13.43
CA ARG A 61 4.61 12.48 -14.14
C ARG A 61 4.44 12.39 -15.65
N ALA A 62 3.82 11.31 -16.12
CA ALA A 62 3.57 11.08 -17.53
C ALA A 62 2.42 11.94 -18.10
N GLY A 63 1.67 12.67 -17.25
CA GLY A 63 0.50 13.44 -17.66
C GLY A 63 -0.63 12.58 -18.24
N GLN A 64 -0.77 11.35 -17.74
CA GLN A 64 -1.71 10.37 -18.28
C GLN A 64 -2.92 10.17 -17.37
N ASP A 65 -4.11 10.39 -17.93
CA ASP A 65 -5.37 10.00 -17.30
C ASP A 65 -5.37 8.50 -16.96
N MET A 66 -6.02 8.17 -15.83
CA MET A 66 -6.12 6.83 -15.27
C MET A 66 -7.54 6.28 -15.45
N ILE A 67 -7.65 5.16 -16.16
CA ILE A 67 -8.86 4.34 -16.24
C ILE A 67 -8.73 3.18 -15.26
N VAL A 68 -9.70 3.03 -14.36
CA VAL A 68 -9.65 2.02 -13.29
C VAL A 68 -10.84 1.08 -13.43
N GLU A 69 -10.59 -0.15 -13.86
CA GLU A 69 -11.63 -1.17 -14.11
C GLU A 69 -12.10 -1.87 -12.83
N GLY A 70 -12.36 -1.10 -11.77
CA GLY A 70 -12.88 -1.59 -10.51
C GLY A 70 -13.35 -0.45 -9.63
N SER A 71 -13.85 -0.80 -8.44
CA SER A 71 -14.32 0.19 -7.48
C SER A 71 -13.19 0.73 -6.61
N MET A 72 -13.26 2.01 -6.29
CA MET A 72 -12.37 2.65 -5.31
C MET A 72 -13.17 3.28 -4.17
N SER A 73 -12.52 3.51 -3.04
CA SER A 73 -13.11 4.23 -1.92
C SER A 73 -13.49 5.65 -2.34
N SER A 74 -14.73 6.06 -2.10
CA SER A 74 -15.17 7.45 -2.30
C SER A 74 -14.34 8.42 -1.46
N ARG A 75 -13.87 7.99 -0.28
CA ARG A 75 -13.00 8.81 0.58
C ARG A 75 -11.63 8.99 -0.07
N LEU A 76 -11.03 7.90 -0.57
CA LEU A 76 -9.73 7.99 -1.22
C LEU A 76 -9.82 8.83 -2.49
N TYR A 77 -10.80 8.54 -3.36
CA TYR A 77 -11.05 9.30 -4.58
C TYR A 77 -11.15 10.80 -4.30
N TYR A 78 -12.03 11.19 -3.36
CA TYR A 78 -12.23 12.59 -3.02
C TYR A 78 -10.95 13.27 -2.53
N ASN A 79 -10.20 12.63 -1.61
CA ASN A 79 -8.97 13.21 -1.07
C ASN A 79 -7.86 13.31 -2.13
N VAL A 80 -7.74 12.30 -2.99
CA VAL A 80 -6.74 12.31 -4.08
C VAL A 80 -7.04 13.43 -5.07
N THR A 81 -8.29 13.55 -5.53
CA THR A 81 -8.62 14.51 -6.60
C THR A 81 -8.77 15.95 -6.10
N HIS A 82 -9.18 16.19 -4.86
CA HIS A 82 -9.47 17.54 -4.35
C HIS A 82 -8.35 18.15 -3.49
N TYR A 83 -7.51 17.31 -2.87
CA TYR A 83 -6.47 17.81 -1.96
C TYR A 83 -5.08 17.37 -2.38
N LEU A 84 -4.83 16.05 -2.46
CA LEU A 84 -3.48 15.55 -2.69
C LEU A 84 -2.93 15.97 -4.05
N MET A 85 -3.68 15.74 -5.13
CA MET A 85 -3.22 16.06 -6.49
C MET A 85 -2.95 17.55 -6.69
N PRO A 86 -3.84 18.49 -6.28
CA PRO A 86 -3.54 19.92 -6.32
C PRO A 86 -2.28 20.32 -5.54
N ILE A 87 -2.09 19.78 -4.33
CA ILE A 87 -0.88 20.04 -3.52
C ILE A 87 0.36 19.53 -4.27
N LEU A 88 0.32 18.29 -4.77
CA LEU A 88 1.45 17.71 -5.50
C LEU A 88 1.82 18.52 -6.74
N THR A 89 0.86 18.98 -7.53
CA THR A 89 1.13 19.77 -8.73
C THR A 89 1.64 21.18 -8.43
N GLU A 90 1.27 21.76 -7.29
CA GLU A 90 1.78 23.06 -6.86
C GLU A 90 3.26 22.98 -6.42
N PHE A 91 3.63 21.93 -5.69
CA PHE A 91 4.98 21.80 -5.13
C PHE A 91 5.95 21.00 -6.00
N CYS A 92 5.47 20.23 -6.99
CA CYS A 92 6.30 19.43 -7.88
C CYS A 92 5.96 19.76 -9.35
N PRO A 93 6.70 20.69 -9.98
CA PRO A 93 6.41 21.14 -11.36
C PRO A 93 6.48 20.04 -12.43
N SER A 94 7.10 18.90 -12.13
CA SER A 94 7.15 17.73 -13.02
C SER A 94 5.88 16.88 -12.99
N LEU A 95 4.93 17.19 -12.11
CA LEU A 95 3.67 16.48 -11.98
C LEU A 95 2.53 17.26 -12.64
N HIS A 96 1.66 16.53 -13.32
CA HIS A 96 0.48 17.08 -13.98
C HIS A 96 -0.79 16.59 -13.28
N SER A 97 -1.83 17.43 -13.27
CA SER A 97 -3.17 16.99 -12.90
C SER A 97 -3.69 16.00 -13.95
N ILE A 98 -4.29 14.91 -13.48
CA ILE A 98 -4.85 13.85 -14.32
C ILE A 98 -6.28 13.53 -13.89
N SER A 99 -7.10 13.00 -14.81
CA SER A 99 -8.40 12.43 -14.46
C SER A 99 -8.24 11.00 -13.96
N ILE A 100 -8.91 10.65 -12.86
CA ILE A 100 -9.04 9.27 -12.39
C ILE A 100 -10.48 8.82 -12.60
N ARG A 101 -10.68 7.74 -13.37
CA ARG A 101 -12.01 7.26 -13.81
C ARG A 101 -12.23 5.81 -13.36
N PRO A 102 -12.68 5.59 -12.11
CA PRO A 102 -13.12 4.26 -11.68
C PRO A 102 -14.47 3.87 -12.29
N VAL A 103 -14.71 2.56 -12.36
CA VAL A 103 -16.04 2.00 -12.68
C VAL A 103 -17.08 2.47 -11.69
N ALA A 104 -16.72 2.51 -10.40
CA ALA A 104 -17.57 3.02 -9.34
C ALA A 104 -16.74 3.56 -8.17
N THR A 105 -17.36 4.40 -7.35
CA THR A 105 -16.84 4.65 -6.00
C THR A 105 -17.79 4.03 -4.99
N HIS A 106 -17.24 3.58 -3.86
CA HIS A 106 -18.03 3.03 -2.77
C HIS A 106 -17.70 3.76 -1.46
N ARG A 107 -18.73 3.95 -0.62
CA ARG A 107 -18.48 4.25 0.78
C ARG A 107 -18.08 2.93 1.44
N GLY A 108 -16.91 2.89 2.08
CA GLY A 108 -16.54 1.72 2.87
C GLY A 108 -17.68 1.41 3.84
N GLU A 109 -18.15 0.17 3.87
CA GLU A 109 -19.10 -0.22 4.89
C GLU A 109 -18.40 -0.11 6.25
N PRO A 110 -19.08 0.39 7.29
CA PRO A 110 -18.56 0.32 8.65
C PRO A 110 -18.59 -1.15 9.10
N THR A 111 -17.66 -1.96 8.60
CA THR A 111 -17.30 -3.21 9.24
C THR A 111 -16.66 -2.87 10.59
N PRO A 112 -17.01 -3.56 11.68
CA PRO A 112 -16.30 -3.42 12.94
C PRO A 112 -14.80 -3.57 12.69
N ALA A 113 -14.03 -2.51 12.98
CA ALA A 113 -12.59 -2.58 12.87
C ALA A 113 -12.10 -3.60 13.90
N THR A 114 -11.42 -4.66 13.44
CA THR A 114 -10.89 -5.72 14.31
C THR A 114 -9.53 -5.35 14.91
N GLY A 115 -9.01 -4.17 14.58
CA GLY A 115 -7.76 -3.65 15.09
C GLY A 115 -7.34 -2.32 14.47
N VAL A 116 -6.30 -1.74 15.05
CA VAL A 116 -5.60 -0.54 14.59
C VAL A 116 -4.23 -0.96 14.08
N MET A 117 -3.93 -0.58 12.83
CA MET A 117 -2.68 -0.89 12.16
C MET A 117 -1.77 0.33 12.12
N ALA A 118 -0.47 0.12 12.33
CA ALA A 118 0.54 1.14 12.12
C ALA A 118 1.76 0.57 11.40
N GLY A 119 2.35 1.36 10.51
CA GLY A 119 3.64 1.03 9.92
C GLY A 119 4.73 0.97 11.00
N PHE A 120 5.52 -0.10 11.01
CA PHE A 120 6.58 -0.30 12.01
C PHE A 120 7.91 -0.63 11.35
N SER A 121 8.76 0.38 11.19
CA SER A 121 10.08 0.22 10.55
C SER A 121 11.18 -0.18 11.53
N GLY A 122 10.91 -0.18 12.83
CA GLY A 122 11.92 -0.29 13.88
C GLY A 122 12.70 1.01 14.13
N GLY A 123 12.34 2.10 13.45
CA GLY A 123 12.88 3.44 13.70
C GLY A 123 12.20 4.14 14.87
N ILE A 124 12.82 5.21 15.37
CA ILE A 124 12.33 5.96 16.54
C ILE A 124 10.89 6.48 16.33
N ASP A 125 10.55 6.96 15.13
CA ASP A 125 9.21 7.48 14.85
C ASP A 125 8.12 6.39 14.95
N SER A 126 8.42 5.17 14.51
CA SER A 126 7.49 4.05 14.66
C SER A 126 7.31 3.62 16.11
N PHE A 127 8.35 3.73 16.93
CA PHE A 127 8.25 3.49 18.38
C PHE A 127 7.49 4.61 19.09
N SER A 128 7.74 5.87 18.75
CA SER A 128 7.00 7.01 19.29
C SER A 128 5.51 6.89 18.97
N ASN A 129 5.18 6.58 17.71
CA ASN A 129 3.80 6.34 17.30
C ASN A 129 3.15 5.19 18.10
N TYR A 130 3.86 4.07 18.29
CA TYR A 130 3.39 2.98 19.15
C TYR A 130 3.15 3.42 20.59
N TYR A 131 4.09 4.17 21.16
CA TYR A 131 4.04 4.63 22.54
C TYR A 131 2.88 5.59 22.79
N ASP A 132 2.66 6.55 21.89
CA ASP A 132 1.55 7.51 21.96
C ASP A 132 0.17 6.84 21.86
N HIS A 133 0.09 5.68 21.23
CA HIS A 133 -1.12 4.87 21.09
C HIS A 133 -1.11 3.64 22.01
N SER A 134 -0.53 3.75 23.21
CA SER A 134 -0.46 2.64 24.16
C SER A 134 -0.76 3.07 25.60
N GLY A 135 -1.36 2.15 26.36
CA GLY A 135 -1.63 2.33 27.78
C GLY A 135 -2.60 3.49 28.03
N ASP A 136 -2.22 4.40 28.92
CA ASP A 136 -3.01 5.56 29.34
C ASP A 136 -2.90 6.77 28.41
N ARG A 137 -2.07 6.70 27.34
CA ARG A 137 -1.87 7.81 26.39
C ARG A 137 -2.96 7.91 25.34
N ALA A 138 -3.66 6.82 25.08
CA ALA A 138 -4.75 6.75 24.12
C ALA A 138 -5.91 5.91 24.67
N PRO A 139 -7.16 6.23 24.28
CA PRO A 139 -8.28 5.32 24.50
C PRO A 139 -8.01 3.95 23.86
N GLU A 140 -8.54 2.89 24.46
CA GLU A 140 -8.27 1.50 24.09
C GLU A 140 -8.56 1.21 22.60
N GLU A 141 -9.59 1.83 22.04
CA GLU A 141 -9.98 1.70 20.65
C GLU A 141 -8.95 2.26 19.65
N TYR A 142 -8.00 3.07 20.12
CA TYR A 142 -6.89 3.60 19.32
C TYR A 142 -5.58 2.84 19.55
N HIS A 143 -5.56 1.83 20.42
CA HIS A 143 -4.34 1.09 20.69
C HIS A 143 -3.88 0.33 19.46
N ILE A 144 -2.62 0.54 19.08
CA ILE A 144 -2.01 -0.20 17.97
C ILE A 144 -1.97 -1.68 18.35
N THR A 145 -2.64 -2.51 17.57
CA THR A 145 -2.75 -3.97 17.75
C THR A 145 -1.92 -4.73 16.73
N HIS A 146 -1.71 -4.13 15.56
CA HIS A 146 -0.97 -4.72 14.46
C HIS A 146 0.10 -3.75 13.94
N PHE A 147 1.31 -4.25 13.80
CA PHE A 147 2.37 -3.60 13.06
C PHE A 147 2.37 -4.08 11.61
N VAL A 148 2.69 -3.18 10.69
CA VAL A 148 2.78 -3.47 9.25
C VAL A 148 4.18 -3.15 8.75
N TYR A 149 4.81 -4.12 8.08
CA TYR A 149 6.10 -3.99 7.42
C TYR A 149 5.95 -4.18 5.92
N ASN A 150 6.24 -3.13 5.14
CA ASN A 150 5.96 -3.10 3.71
C ASN A 150 7.24 -3.28 2.89
N ASN A 151 7.26 -4.26 1.98
CA ASN A 151 8.22 -4.31 0.87
C ASN A 151 7.68 -3.46 -0.28
N VAL A 152 8.12 -2.21 -0.39
CA VAL A 152 7.61 -1.24 -1.38
C VAL A 152 8.74 -0.39 -1.98
N GLY A 153 9.96 -0.94 -2.05
CA GLY A 153 11.14 -0.26 -2.64
C GLY A 153 12.02 0.53 -1.68
N SER A 154 11.86 0.36 -0.36
CA SER A 154 12.68 1.06 0.66
C SER A 154 13.92 0.27 1.11
N HIS A 155 14.13 -0.92 0.53
CA HIS A 155 15.09 -1.90 1.03
C HIS A 155 16.41 -1.95 0.24
N GLY A 156 16.49 -1.18 -0.84
CA GLY A 156 17.63 -1.08 -1.74
C GLY A 156 17.15 -1.05 -3.19
N GLN A 157 18.02 -0.58 -4.09
CA GLN A 157 17.98 -0.91 -5.51
C GLN A 157 19.34 -1.56 -5.81
N ASP A 158 19.63 -2.69 -5.16
CA ASP A 158 20.88 -3.36 -5.45
C ASP A 158 20.74 -4.09 -6.78
N ALA A 159 21.57 -3.70 -7.77
CA ALA A 159 21.67 -4.33 -9.09
C ALA A 159 21.96 -5.86 -9.06
N THR A 160 22.11 -6.44 -7.87
CA THR A 160 22.31 -7.87 -7.61
C THR A 160 21.02 -8.65 -7.35
N GLY A 161 19.85 -7.99 -7.24
CA GLY A 161 18.55 -8.65 -7.02
C GLY A 161 18.34 -9.16 -5.59
N LYS A 162 19.04 -8.59 -4.60
CA LYS A 162 19.00 -9.00 -3.19
C LYS A 162 18.03 -8.19 -2.32
N ASP A 163 17.26 -7.28 -2.90
CA ASP A 163 16.40 -6.36 -2.14
C ASP A 163 15.33 -7.12 -1.34
N HIS A 164 14.83 -8.23 -1.89
CA HIS A 164 13.92 -9.15 -1.18
C HIS A 164 14.58 -9.83 0.03
N ASP A 165 15.81 -10.33 -0.13
CA ASP A 165 16.55 -10.94 0.98
C ASP A 165 16.79 -9.94 2.12
N VAL A 166 17.12 -8.69 1.79
CA VAL A 166 17.28 -7.60 2.76
C VAL A 166 15.96 -7.28 3.45
N PHE A 167 14.86 -7.21 2.71
CA PHE A 167 13.52 -7.05 3.27
C PHE A 167 13.19 -8.16 4.29
N VAL A 168 13.39 -9.42 3.90
CA VAL A 168 13.14 -10.57 4.77
C VAL A 168 14.05 -10.55 6.00
N GLN A 169 15.34 -10.26 5.82
CA GLN A 169 16.29 -10.18 6.93
C GLN A 169 15.91 -9.10 7.95
N ARG A 170 15.53 -7.90 7.48
CA ARG A 170 15.12 -6.79 8.37
C ARG A 170 13.81 -7.09 9.08
N TYR A 171 12.86 -7.72 8.38
CA TYR A 171 11.62 -8.18 9.00
C TYR A 171 11.90 -9.18 10.14
N GLU A 172 12.70 -10.22 9.88
CA GLU A 172 13.03 -11.22 10.88
C GLU A 172 13.81 -10.66 12.07
N ALA A 173 14.65 -9.63 11.85
CA ALA A 173 15.35 -8.94 12.93
C ALA A 173 14.40 -8.16 13.86
N LEU A 174 13.27 -7.66 13.34
CA LEU A 174 12.28 -6.88 14.09
C LEU A 174 11.17 -7.74 14.69
N ARG A 175 10.94 -8.94 14.18
CA ARG A 175 9.89 -9.84 14.68
C ARG A 175 9.96 -10.09 16.20
N PRO A 176 11.13 -10.36 16.82
CA PRO A 176 11.22 -10.50 18.28
C PRO A 176 10.78 -9.26 19.07
N VAL A 177 10.94 -8.07 18.48
CA VAL A 177 10.49 -6.81 19.12
C VAL A 177 8.96 -6.76 19.11
N ALA A 178 8.31 -7.02 17.97
CA ALA A 178 6.86 -7.08 17.88
C ALA A 178 6.28 -8.14 18.84
N ASP A 179 6.90 -9.32 18.90
CA ASP A 179 6.53 -10.40 19.83
C ASP A 179 6.64 -9.94 21.29
N SER A 180 7.72 -9.24 21.66
CA SER A 180 7.92 -8.71 23.03
C SER A 180 6.90 -7.64 23.43
N LEU A 181 6.34 -6.93 22.45
CA LEU A 181 5.29 -5.93 22.63
C LEU A 181 3.88 -6.56 22.58
N GLY A 182 3.78 -7.86 22.29
CA GLY A 182 2.50 -8.56 22.14
C GLY A 182 1.66 -7.99 20.99
N ARG A 183 2.30 -7.70 19.86
CA ARG A 183 1.66 -7.15 18.66
C ARG A 183 1.85 -8.07 17.47
N ASP A 184 0.79 -8.21 16.69
CA ASP A 184 0.85 -8.91 15.42
C ASP A 184 1.74 -8.15 14.45
N PHE A 185 2.63 -8.83 13.74
CA PHE A 185 3.53 -8.22 12.77
C PHE A 185 3.19 -8.73 11.37
N ILE A 186 2.54 -7.88 10.59
CA ILE A 186 2.05 -8.20 9.25
C ILE A 186 3.14 -7.80 8.25
N LYS A 187 3.62 -8.79 7.51
CA LYS A 187 4.48 -8.60 6.36
C LYS A 187 3.63 -8.40 5.11
N VAL A 188 3.73 -7.25 4.47
CA VAL A 188 3.13 -6.98 3.16
C VAL A 188 4.26 -6.99 2.14
N ASP A 189 4.26 -8.01 1.28
CA ASP A 189 5.23 -8.14 0.19
C ASP A 189 4.63 -7.58 -1.11
N SER A 190 5.46 -7.02 -1.99
CA SER A 190 5.00 -6.46 -3.28
C SER A 190 6.14 -6.40 -4.30
N ASN A 191 5.79 -6.24 -5.58
CA ASN A 191 6.73 -5.81 -6.62
C ASN A 191 6.54 -4.33 -6.99
N LEU A 192 6.08 -3.51 -6.05
CA LEU A 192 5.70 -2.13 -6.34
C LEU A 192 6.86 -1.35 -6.96
N ASP A 193 8.06 -1.52 -6.43
CA ASP A 193 9.30 -0.91 -6.90
C ASP A 193 9.65 -1.26 -8.34
N GLU A 194 9.43 -2.50 -8.77
CA GLU A 194 9.59 -2.92 -10.18
C GLU A 194 8.58 -2.23 -11.11
N VAL A 195 7.42 -1.83 -10.57
CA VAL A 195 6.35 -1.18 -11.31
C VAL A 195 6.49 0.36 -11.32
N ILE A 196 6.93 0.97 -10.21
CA ILE A 196 7.02 2.44 -10.05
C ILE A 196 8.43 3.02 -10.25
N GLY A 197 9.48 2.20 -10.10
CA GLY A 197 10.89 2.59 -10.19
C GLY A 197 11.39 2.78 -11.62
N MET A 198 10.51 3.11 -12.56
CA MET A 198 10.89 3.50 -13.91
C MET A 198 11.35 4.96 -13.88
N ASP A 199 12.58 5.16 -14.38
CA ASP A 199 13.37 6.40 -14.41
C ASP A 199 12.60 7.68 -14.75
#